data_AF-A0A5Y5J546-F1
#
_entry.id   AF-A0A5Y5J546-F1
#
_cell.length_a   1.000
_cell.length_b   1.000
_cell.length_c   1.000
_cell.angle_alpha   90.00
_cell.angle_beta   90.00
_cell.angle_gamma   90.00
#
_symmetry.space_group_name_H-M   'P 1'
#
loop_
_entity.id
_entity.type
_entity.pdbx_description
1 polymer ?
#
loop_
_entity_poly.entity_id
_entity_poly.type
_entity_poly.pdbx_seq_one_letter_code
_entity_poly.pdbx_strand_id
1 'polypeptide(L)'
;TLTDGGKQQLVYVNEPNLYRVIFRSNKQEAKQFQDWVFNDVLPTIRKSGRYERQPAADPLTPNDMNNLKRLIWLMTDSMRLKQSWSNGVWYALRAATGRPSPQPFTVDDLPVLGEECRRIMKITSAFNSAVYAFEKDVIRRVVRRRGDFEPLIAEMDRALLELKAQEQEGVLMLSQFEEYNLNELIARRH
;
A
#
# COMPACT_ATOMS: atom_id res chain seq x y z
N THR A 1 -14.24 26.95 7.40
CA THR A 1 -14.93 28.13 6.84
C THR A 1 -15.24 29.05 8.00
N LEU A 2 -14.69 30.27 8.01
CA LEU A 2 -14.90 31.26 9.07
C LEU A 2 -16.16 32.08 8.71
N THR A 3 -17.07 32.26 9.68
CA THR A 3 -18.33 33.02 9.51
C THR A 3 -18.18 34.47 9.96
N ASP A 4 -18.88 35.37 9.28
CA ASP A 4 -18.61 36.81 9.15
C ASP A 4 -19.12 37.73 10.30
N GLY A 5 -19.24 37.27 11.56
CA GLY A 5 -19.92 38.12 12.55
C GLY A 5 -19.72 37.94 14.06
N GLY A 6 -18.78 37.12 14.53
CA GLY A 6 -18.53 36.95 15.97
C GLY A 6 -17.07 37.15 16.36
N LYS A 7 -16.78 37.78 17.51
CA LYS A 7 -15.43 37.75 18.11
C LYS A 7 -15.06 36.30 18.41
N GLN A 8 -14.27 35.69 17.53
CA GLN A 8 -13.76 34.34 17.74
C GLN A 8 -12.59 34.40 18.71
N GLN A 9 -12.75 33.76 19.87
CA GLN A 9 -11.61 33.53 20.77
C GLN A 9 -10.75 32.42 20.18
N LEU A 10 -9.69 32.81 19.49
CA LEU A 10 -8.65 31.90 19.03
C LEU A 10 -7.70 31.63 20.19
N VAL A 11 -7.58 30.36 20.57
CA VAL A 11 -6.62 29.91 21.59
C VAL A 11 -5.27 29.76 20.92
N TYR A 12 -4.38 30.71 21.18
CA TYR A 12 -2.99 30.63 20.72
C TYR A 12 -2.12 29.98 21.79
N VAL A 13 -1.37 28.96 21.40
CA VAL A 13 -0.38 28.30 22.25
C VAL A 13 0.97 28.46 21.57
N ASN A 14 1.95 29.00 22.30
CA ASN A 14 3.33 29.02 21.82
C ASN A 14 3.98 27.65 21.96
N GLU A 15 5.05 27.42 21.21
CA GLU A 15 5.76 26.14 21.15
C GLU A 15 6.23 25.62 22.53
N PRO A 16 6.80 26.44 23.44
CA PRO A 16 7.14 25.96 24.79
C PRO A 16 5.94 25.47 25.60
N ASN A 17 4.80 26.17 25.53
CA ASN A 17 3.59 25.75 26.23
C ASN A 17 2.93 24.54 25.56
N LEU A 18 3.05 24.40 24.23
CA LEU A 18 2.64 23.21 23.49
C LEU A 18 3.37 21.98 24.03
N TYR A 19 4.70 22.04 24.13
CA TYR A 19 5.49 20.93 24.67
C TYR A 19 5.17 20.64 26.14
N ARG A 20 4.98 21.67 26.98
CA ARG A 20 4.54 21.48 28.38
C ARG A 20 3.22 20.72 28.48
N VAL A 21 2.27 21.02 27.60
CA VAL A 21 0.99 20.32 27.56
C VAL A 21 1.18 18.88 27.08
N ILE A 22 1.96 18.66 26.02
CA ILE A 22 2.21 17.32 25.48
C ILE A 22 2.89 16.42 26.53
N PHE A 23 3.94 16.91 27.22
CA PHE A 23 4.67 16.15 28.24
C PHE A 23 3.88 15.88 29.53
N ARG A 24 2.76 16.58 29.75
CA ARG A 24 1.84 16.33 30.89
C ARG A 24 0.61 15.51 30.49
N SER A 25 0.41 15.29 29.20
CA SER A 25 -0.78 14.63 28.68
C SER A 25 -0.65 13.11 28.74
N ASN A 26 -1.73 12.44 29.13
CA ASN A 26 -1.83 10.97 29.13
C ASN A 26 -2.46 10.40 27.86
N LYS A 27 -2.81 11.24 26.87
CA LYS A 27 -3.40 10.81 25.59
C LYS A 27 -2.41 9.96 24.78
N GLN A 28 -2.92 9.02 23.99
CA GLN A 28 -2.09 8.07 23.23
C GLN A 28 -1.20 8.79 22.21
N GLU A 29 -1.71 9.82 21.55
CA GLU A 29 -0.97 10.63 20.58
C GLU A 29 0.16 11.43 21.26
N ALA A 30 -0.10 11.94 22.47
CA ALA A 30 0.92 12.62 23.26
C ALA A 30 2.02 11.65 23.71
N LYS A 31 1.65 10.43 24.14
CA LYS A 31 2.63 9.39 24.51
C LYS A 31 3.55 9.02 23.34
N GLN A 32 3.00 8.83 22.14
CA GLN A 32 3.81 8.55 20.94
C GLN A 32 4.85 9.65 20.69
N PHE A 33 4.47 10.92 20.81
CA PHE A 33 5.40 12.03 20.70
C PHE A 33 6.45 12.03 21.82
N GLN A 34 6.03 11.82 23.06
CA GLN A 34 6.94 11.73 24.21
C GLN A 34 7.96 10.62 24.04
N ASP A 35 7.52 9.42 23.67
CA ASP A 35 8.37 8.26 23.45
C ASP A 35 9.38 8.52 22.32
N TRP A 36 8.95 9.14 21.23
CA TRP A 36 9.86 9.55 20.15
C TRP A 36 10.91 10.56 20.65
N VAL A 37 10.50 11.59 21.39
CA VAL A 37 11.45 12.58 21.93
C VAL A 37 12.44 11.95 22.92
N PHE A 38 11.96 11.09 23.83
CA PHE A 38 12.78 10.50 24.89
C PHE A 38 13.70 9.38 24.42
N ASN A 39 13.27 8.58 23.44
CA ASN A 39 14.01 7.40 23.02
C ASN A 39 14.85 7.63 21.75
N ASP A 40 14.46 8.57 20.90
CA ASP A 40 15.17 8.87 19.65
C ASP A 40 15.84 10.26 19.70
N VAL A 41 15.05 11.33 19.85
CA VAL A 41 15.55 12.71 19.67
C VAL A 41 16.60 13.09 20.71
N LEU A 42 16.26 13.05 22.01
CA LEU A 42 17.15 13.48 23.07
C LEU A 42 18.38 12.57 23.21
N PRO A 43 18.28 11.23 23.12
CA PRO A 43 19.45 10.36 23.13
C PRO A 43 20.39 10.63 21.96
N THR A 44 19.84 10.91 20.76
CA THR A 44 20.64 11.27 19.59
C THR A 44 21.36 12.59 19.81
N ILE A 45 20.65 13.67 20.17
CA ILE A 45 21.28 14.97 20.49
C ILE A 45 22.35 14.83 21.57
N ARG A 46 22.10 14.05 22.62
CA ARG A 46 23.08 13.82 23.70
C ARG A 46 24.36 13.16 23.19
N LYS A 47 24.26 12.24 22.22
CA LYS A 47 25.40 11.49 21.68
C LYS A 47 26.15 12.24 20.59
N SER A 48 25.44 12.86 19.64
CA SER A 48 26.02 13.47 18.44
C SER A 48 26.09 15.00 18.49
N GLY A 49 25.48 15.63 19.49
CA GLY A 49 25.36 17.10 19.60
C GLY A 49 24.30 17.71 18.68
N ARG A 50 23.60 16.91 17.86
CA ARG A 50 22.59 17.37 16.90
C ARG A 50 21.57 16.29 16.58
N TYR A 51 20.34 16.66 16.31
CA TYR A 51 19.36 15.76 15.70
C TYR A 51 19.35 16.03 14.19
N GLU A 52 20.02 15.16 13.45
CA GLU A 52 19.90 15.13 12.00
C GLU A 52 18.90 14.04 11.64
N ARG A 53 17.96 14.37 10.74
CA ARG A 53 17.21 13.33 10.06
C ARG A 53 18.24 12.43 9.40
N GLN A 54 18.21 11.12 9.68
CA GLN A 54 19.13 10.16 9.06
C GLN A 54 19.24 10.47 7.57
N PRO A 55 20.46 10.46 6.98
CA PRO A 55 20.60 10.69 5.55
C PRO A 55 19.63 9.76 4.83
N ALA A 56 18.89 10.31 3.87
CA ALA A 56 17.94 9.52 3.09
C ALA A 56 18.69 8.28 2.60
N ALA A 57 18.21 7.09 2.99
CA ALA A 57 18.83 5.84 2.56
C ALA A 57 19.07 5.86 1.06
N ASP A 58 20.12 5.14 0.62
CA ASP A 58 20.52 5.14 -0.77
C ASP A 58 19.31 4.88 -1.68
N PRO A 59 19.17 5.62 -2.80
CA PRO A 59 18.09 5.39 -3.73
C PRO A 59 18.15 3.96 -4.26
N LEU A 60 16.99 3.41 -4.63
CA LEU A 60 16.93 2.11 -5.28
C LEU A 60 17.82 2.08 -6.52
N THR A 61 18.54 0.97 -6.68
CA THR A 61 19.39 0.77 -7.85
C THR A 61 18.54 0.61 -9.11
N PRO A 62 19.10 0.81 -10.31
CA PRO A 62 18.39 0.50 -11.56
C PRO A 62 17.87 -0.94 -11.62
N ASN A 63 18.58 -1.89 -10.99
CA ASN A 63 18.15 -3.29 -10.93
C ASN A 63 16.92 -3.47 -10.03
N ASP A 64 16.92 -2.88 -8.83
CA ASP A 64 15.77 -2.89 -7.92
C ASP A 64 14.53 -2.30 -8.62
N MET A 65 14.73 -1.20 -9.36
CA MET A 65 13.67 -0.54 -10.12
C MET A 65 13.14 -1.42 -11.26
N ASN A 66 14.00 -2.17 -11.94
CA ASN A 66 13.58 -3.10 -12.99
C ASN A 66 12.79 -4.29 -12.41
N ASN A 67 13.22 -4.82 -11.27
CA ASN A 67 12.48 -5.87 -10.56
C ASN A 67 11.10 -5.37 -10.14
N LEU A 68 11.01 -4.16 -9.60
CA LEU A 68 9.72 -3.55 -9.25
C LEU A 68 8.82 -3.37 -10.49
N LYS A 69 9.36 -2.85 -11.60
CA LYS A 69 8.62 -2.74 -12.87
C LYS A 69 8.14 -4.09 -13.37
N ARG A 70 8.94 -5.15 -13.22
CA ARG A 70 8.56 -6.51 -13.60
C ARG A 70 7.39 -7.03 -12.76
N LEU A 71 7.38 -6.80 -11.45
CA LEU A 71 6.24 -7.16 -10.60
C LEU A 71 4.97 -6.41 -11.03
N ILE A 72 5.09 -5.10 -11.28
CA ILE A 72 3.98 -4.28 -11.80
C ILE A 72 3.48 -4.80 -13.14
N TRP A 73 4.38 -5.26 -14.01
CA TRP A 73 3.97 -5.89 -15.25
C TRP A 73 3.22 -7.20 -15.00
N LEU A 74 3.75 -8.10 -14.16
CA LEU A 74 3.12 -9.40 -13.84
C LEU A 74 1.69 -9.25 -13.31
N MET A 75 1.44 -8.25 -12.47
CA MET A 75 0.11 -8.04 -11.88
C MET A 75 -0.87 -7.28 -12.78
N THR A 76 -0.38 -6.60 -13.82
CA THR A 76 -1.23 -5.74 -14.68
C THR A 76 -1.34 -6.22 -16.14
N ASP A 77 -0.48 -7.13 -16.59
CA ASP A 77 -0.42 -7.53 -18.01
C ASP A 77 -1.68 -8.26 -18.50
N SER A 78 -2.35 -8.99 -17.61
CA SER A 78 -3.64 -9.65 -17.88
C SER A 78 -4.82 -8.66 -17.93
N MET A 79 -4.64 -7.43 -17.45
CA MET A 79 -5.72 -6.45 -17.37
C MET A 79 -5.92 -5.75 -18.71
N ARG A 80 -7.18 -5.48 -19.07
CA ARG A 80 -7.51 -4.75 -20.30
C ARG A 80 -6.99 -3.29 -20.28
N LEU A 81 -7.04 -2.63 -19.12
CA LEU A 81 -6.63 -1.23 -18.94
C LEU A 81 -5.20 -1.11 -18.39
N LYS A 82 -4.23 -1.76 -19.04
CA LYS A 82 -2.84 -1.90 -18.56
C LYS A 82 -2.23 -0.61 -18.01
N GLN A 83 -2.37 0.50 -18.75
CA GLN A 83 -1.78 1.79 -18.34
C GLN A 83 -2.44 2.36 -17.08
N SER A 84 -3.77 2.27 -16.97
CA SER A 84 -4.49 2.78 -15.79
C SER A 84 -4.17 1.95 -14.56
N TRP A 85 -4.09 0.63 -14.72
CA TRP A 85 -3.66 -0.26 -13.65
C TRP A 85 -2.23 0.03 -13.21
N SER A 86 -1.29 0.14 -14.15
CA SER A 86 0.11 0.48 -13.83
C SER A 86 0.21 1.81 -13.08
N ASN A 87 -0.49 2.86 -13.54
CA ASN A 87 -0.54 4.15 -12.85
C ASN A 87 -1.14 4.04 -11.44
N GLY A 88 -2.20 3.25 -11.27
CA GLY A 88 -2.82 2.99 -9.97
C GLY A 88 -1.89 2.26 -9.01
N VAL A 89 -1.15 1.25 -9.49
CA VAL A 89 -0.15 0.55 -8.68
C VAL A 89 0.96 1.49 -8.26
N TRP A 90 1.49 2.31 -9.18
CA TRP A 90 2.50 3.31 -8.82
C TRP A 90 1.99 4.28 -7.76
N TYR A 91 0.74 4.75 -7.88
CA TYR A 91 0.13 5.61 -6.88
C TYR A 91 0.05 4.92 -5.51
N ALA A 92 -0.39 3.66 -5.48
CA ALA A 92 -0.51 2.88 -4.25
C ALA A 92 0.86 2.67 -3.56
N LEU A 93 1.88 2.27 -4.32
CA LEU A 93 3.26 2.12 -3.82
C LEU A 93 3.80 3.43 -3.23
N ARG A 94 3.51 4.56 -3.88
CA ARG A 94 3.93 5.90 -3.42
C ARG A 94 3.20 6.32 -2.15
N ALA A 95 1.91 6.02 -2.05
CA ALA A 95 1.11 6.27 -0.86
C ALA A 95 1.61 5.42 0.33
N ALA A 96 1.91 4.14 0.11
CA ALA A 96 2.39 3.22 1.13
C ALA A 96 3.75 3.64 1.71
N THR A 97 4.68 4.11 0.87
CA THR A 97 6.01 4.56 1.32
C THR A 97 6.04 6.01 1.81
N GLY A 98 4.97 6.77 1.61
CA GLY A 98 4.93 8.21 1.92
C GLY A 98 5.85 9.06 1.04
N ARG A 99 6.28 8.55 -0.12
CA ARG A 99 7.21 9.24 -1.03
C ARG A 99 6.51 9.76 -2.28
N PRO A 100 6.00 11.00 -2.30
CA PRO A 100 5.36 11.54 -3.49
C PRO A 100 6.35 11.71 -4.65
N SER A 101 5.86 11.61 -5.88
CA SER A 101 6.65 11.95 -7.07
C SER A 101 7.10 13.41 -7.00
N PRO A 102 8.36 13.77 -7.33
CA PRO A 102 9.38 12.97 -8.02
C PRO A 102 10.43 12.30 -7.11
N GLN A 103 10.17 12.17 -5.81
CA GLN A 103 11.16 11.62 -4.88
C GLN A 103 11.53 10.18 -5.25
N PRO A 104 12.80 9.76 -5.24
CA PRO A 104 13.14 8.35 -5.49
C PRO A 104 12.72 7.47 -4.30
N PHE A 105 12.40 6.22 -4.60
CA PHE A 105 12.39 5.18 -3.57
C PHE A 105 13.82 4.87 -3.14
N THR A 106 13.96 4.34 -1.94
CA THR A 106 15.20 4.05 -1.23
C THR A 106 15.20 2.63 -0.70
N VAL A 107 16.35 2.17 -0.22
CA VAL A 107 16.49 0.83 0.37
C VAL A 107 15.50 0.59 1.50
N ASP A 108 15.24 1.60 2.33
CA ASP A 108 14.33 1.51 3.48
C ASP A 108 12.88 1.25 3.07
N ASP A 109 12.51 1.58 1.83
CA ASP A 109 11.16 1.37 1.32
C ASP A 109 10.92 -0.07 0.87
N LEU A 110 11.95 -0.89 0.67
CA LEU A 110 11.84 -2.25 0.10
C LEU A 110 10.85 -3.16 0.85
N PRO A 111 10.84 -3.21 2.21
CA PRO A 111 9.86 -4.02 2.92
C PRO A 111 8.42 -3.56 2.67
N VAL A 112 8.20 -2.25 2.65
CA VAL A 112 6.87 -1.65 2.44
C VAL A 112 6.41 -1.84 1.00
N LEU A 113 7.30 -1.64 0.02
CA LEU A 113 7.05 -1.91 -1.39
C LEU A 113 6.71 -3.39 -1.62
N GLY A 114 7.46 -4.29 -0.98
CA GLY A 114 7.20 -5.73 -1.05
C GLY A 114 5.83 -6.10 -0.50
N GLU A 115 5.45 -5.58 0.66
CA GLU A 115 4.13 -5.87 1.24
C GLU A 115 2.99 -5.30 0.39
N GLU A 116 3.13 -4.07 -0.12
CA GLU A 116 2.10 -3.47 -0.96
C GLU A 116 1.98 -4.18 -2.32
N CYS A 117 3.11 -4.57 -2.94
CA CYS A 117 3.10 -5.44 -4.11
C CYS A 117 2.40 -6.78 -3.82
N ARG A 118 2.69 -7.42 -2.67
CA ARG A 118 2.02 -8.66 -2.24
C ARG A 118 0.50 -8.49 -2.17
N ARG A 119 0.06 -7.44 -1.48
CA ARG A 119 -1.36 -7.13 -1.28
C ARG A 119 -2.07 -6.95 -2.61
N ILE A 120 -1.52 -6.14 -3.51
CA ILE A 120 -2.15 -5.89 -4.81
C ILE A 120 -2.10 -7.16 -5.68
N MET A 121 -0.98 -7.90 -5.70
CA MET A 121 -0.87 -9.14 -6.46
C MET A 121 -1.95 -10.15 -6.06
N LYS A 122 -2.19 -10.34 -4.76
CA LYS A 122 -3.24 -11.24 -4.24
C LYS A 122 -4.61 -10.90 -4.81
N ILE A 123 -4.97 -9.62 -4.79
CA ILE A 123 -6.25 -9.12 -5.32
C ILE A 123 -6.31 -9.36 -6.83
N THR A 124 -5.28 -8.97 -7.57
CA THR A 124 -5.27 -9.09 -9.04
C THR A 124 -5.31 -10.54 -9.50
N SER A 125 -4.61 -11.45 -8.82
CA SER A 125 -4.55 -12.87 -9.16
C SER A 125 -5.91 -13.55 -8.94
N ALA A 126 -6.53 -13.29 -7.78
CA ALA A 126 -7.85 -13.83 -7.44
C ALA A 126 -8.94 -13.29 -8.38
N PHE A 127 -8.91 -12.00 -8.70
CA PHE A 127 -9.81 -11.38 -9.68
C PHE A 127 -9.66 -12.01 -11.07
N ASN A 128 -8.43 -12.14 -11.58
CA ASN A 128 -8.18 -12.76 -12.89
C ASN A 128 -8.67 -14.21 -12.96
N SER A 129 -8.48 -14.98 -11.89
CA SER A 129 -8.96 -16.36 -11.79
C SER A 129 -10.50 -16.42 -11.89
N ALA A 130 -11.21 -15.55 -11.17
CA ALA A 130 -12.67 -15.48 -11.21
C ALA A 130 -13.20 -15.08 -12.59
N VAL A 131 -12.62 -14.05 -13.21
CA VAL A 131 -12.99 -13.62 -14.57
C VAL A 131 -12.75 -14.74 -15.59
N TYR A 132 -11.61 -15.42 -15.51
CA TYR A 132 -11.29 -16.53 -16.41
C TYR A 132 -12.30 -17.69 -16.27
N ALA A 133 -12.66 -18.06 -15.04
CA ALA A 133 -13.66 -19.09 -14.78
C ALA A 133 -15.03 -18.69 -15.35
N PHE A 134 -15.45 -17.45 -15.15
CA PHE A 134 -16.69 -16.91 -15.69
C PHE A 134 -16.71 -16.93 -17.23
N GLU A 135 -15.68 -16.35 -17.89
CA GLU A 135 -15.60 -16.32 -19.36
C GLU A 135 -15.67 -17.74 -19.95
N LYS A 136 -14.99 -18.69 -19.32
CA LYS A 136 -14.99 -20.10 -19.71
C LYS A 136 -16.38 -20.74 -19.63
N ASP A 137 -17.15 -20.40 -18.58
CA ASP A 137 -18.50 -20.94 -18.40
C ASP A 137 -19.53 -20.26 -19.30
N VAL A 138 -19.37 -18.97 -19.60
CA VAL A 138 -20.16 -18.28 -20.64
C VAL A 138 -20.01 -18.97 -21.98
N ILE A 139 -18.77 -19.28 -22.40
CA ILE A 139 -18.52 -19.98 -23.66
C ILE A 139 -19.19 -21.36 -23.67
N ARG A 140 -19.09 -22.12 -22.58
CA ARG A 140 -19.58 -23.50 -22.53
C ARG A 140 -21.09 -23.61 -22.39
N ARG A 141 -21.71 -22.86 -21.48
CA ARG A 141 -23.12 -23.02 -21.11
C ARG A 141 -24.02 -22.13 -21.96
N VAL A 142 -23.62 -20.88 -22.20
CA VAL A 142 -24.44 -19.90 -22.92
C VAL A 142 -24.17 -19.95 -24.41
N VAL A 143 -22.92 -19.82 -24.84
CA VAL A 143 -22.61 -19.76 -26.29
C VAL A 143 -22.77 -21.12 -26.97
N ARG A 144 -22.18 -22.20 -26.42
CA ARG A 144 -22.22 -23.53 -27.05
C ARG A 144 -23.54 -24.28 -26.86
N ARG A 145 -24.17 -24.15 -25.69
CA ARG A 145 -25.40 -24.89 -25.34
C ARG A 145 -26.67 -24.04 -25.40
N ARG A 146 -26.56 -22.74 -25.71
CA ARG A 146 -27.68 -21.79 -25.72
C ARG A 146 -28.47 -21.76 -24.41
N GLY A 147 -27.79 -21.99 -23.28
CA GLY A 147 -28.39 -21.90 -21.95
C GLY A 147 -28.56 -20.46 -21.47
N ASP A 148 -29.32 -20.29 -20.40
CA ASP A 148 -29.57 -18.98 -19.80
C ASP A 148 -28.32 -18.37 -19.17
N PHE A 149 -28.20 -17.05 -19.27
CA PHE A 149 -27.08 -16.29 -18.72
C PHE A 149 -27.27 -15.94 -17.24
N GLU A 150 -28.52 -15.78 -16.79
CA GLU A 150 -28.88 -15.37 -15.42
C GLU A 150 -28.19 -16.19 -14.32
N PRO A 151 -28.12 -17.54 -14.41
CA PRO A 151 -27.45 -18.33 -13.37
C PRO A 151 -25.95 -18.03 -13.26
N LEU A 152 -25.30 -17.68 -14.38
CA LEU A 152 -23.86 -17.37 -14.39
C LEU A 152 -23.59 -16.01 -13.73
N ILE A 153 -24.50 -15.03 -13.88
CA ILE A 153 -24.39 -13.75 -13.17
C ILE A 153 -24.50 -13.98 -11.66
N ALA A 154 -25.50 -14.76 -11.22
CA ALA A 154 -25.64 -15.09 -9.80
C ALA A 154 -24.46 -15.91 -9.24
N GLU A 155 -23.81 -16.74 -10.06
CA GLU A 155 -22.55 -17.42 -9.69
C GLU A 155 -21.38 -16.42 -9.56
N MET A 156 -21.25 -15.47 -10.50
CA MET A 156 -20.23 -14.44 -10.46
C MET A 156 -20.39 -13.51 -9.25
N ASP A 157 -21.61 -13.07 -8.93
CA ASP A 157 -21.88 -12.23 -7.77
C ASP A 157 -21.48 -12.91 -6.47
N ARG A 158 -21.77 -14.23 -6.34
CA ARG A 158 -21.33 -15.03 -5.20
C ARG A 158 -19.80 -15.13 -5.14
N ALA A 159 -19.14 -15.40 -6.26
CA ALA A 159 -17.69 -15.46 -6.32
C ALA A 159 -17.03 -14.12 -5.93
N LEU A 160 -17.59 -12.99 -6.37
CA LEU A 160 -17.10 -11.66 -5.99
C LEU A 160 -17.33 -11.36 -4.50
N LEU A 161 -18.45 -11.80 -3.92
CA LEU A 161 -18.71 -11.69 -2.48
C LEU A 161 -17.72 -12.52 -1.65
N GLU A 162 -17.43 -13.74 -2.08
CA GLU A 162 -16.43 -14.61 -1.46
C GLU A 162 -15.03 -13.99 -1.54
N LEU A 163 -14.65 -13.45 -2.70
CA LEU A 163 -13.38 -12.74 -2.87
C LEU A 163 -13.24 -11.56 -1.90
N LYS A 164 -14.30 -10.78 -1.73
CA LYS A 164 -14.32 -9.68 -0.76
C LYS A 164 -14.13 -10.17 0.68
N ALA A 165 -14.79 -11.27 1.05
CA ALA A 165 -14.62 -11.86 2.38
C ALA A 165 -13.18 -12.38 2.58
N GLN A 166 -12.63 -13.06 1.58
CA GLN A 166 -11.26 -13.57 1.61
C GLN A 166 -10.20 -12.45 1.70
N GLU A 167 -10.45 -11.31 1.06
CA GLU A 167 -9.60 -10.11 1.18
C GLU A 167 -9.64 -9.57 2.62
N GLN A 168 -10.83 -9.45 3.22
CA GLN A 168 -11.00 -8.97 4.59
C GLN A 168 -10.37 -9.91 5.62
N GLU A 169 -10.41 -11.22 5.38
CA GLU A 169 -9.79 -12.24 6.22
C GLU A 169 -8.30 -12.42 5.95
N GLY A 170 -7.77 -11.83 4.87
CA GLY A 170 -6.35 -11.92 4.48
C GLY A 170 -5.92 -13.28 3.91
N VAL A 171 -6.88 -14.17 3.59
CA VAL A 171 -6.64 -15.55 3.16
C VAL A 171 -6.33 -15.71 1.67
N LEU A 172 -6.30 -14.61 0.92
CA LEU A 172 -5.83 -14.63 -0.47
C LEU A 172 -4.36 -15.07 -0.52
N MET A 173 -4.06 -16.09 -1.34
CA MET A 173 -2.73 -16.68 -1.47
C MET A 173 -2.13 -16.37 -2.84
N LEU A 174 -0.82 -16.16 -2.86
CA LEU A 174 -0.06 -16.09 -4.11
C LEU A 174 0.40 -17.49 -4.50
N SER A 175 0.63 -17.68 -5.80
CA SER A 175 1.34 -18.86 -6.29
C SER A 175 2.80 -18.84 -5.83
N GLN A 176 3.44 -20.02 -5.78
CA GLN A 176 4.87 -20.14 -5.43
C GLN A 176 5.76 -19.29 -6.35
N PHE A 177 5.41 -19.17 -7.63
CA PHE A 177 6.14 -18.32 -8.58
C PHE A 177 6.03 -16.84 -8.22
N GLU A 178 4.83 -16.36 -7.90
CA GLU A 178 4.60 -14.97 -7.50
C GLU A 178 5.32 -14.64 -6.19
N GLU A 179 5.28 -15.54 -5.21
CA GLU A 179 6.04 -15.38 -3.96
C GLU A 179 7.55 -15.33 -4.20
N TYR A 180 8.08 -16.20 -5.08
CA TYR A 180 9.49 -16.20 -5.42
C TYR A 180 9.93 -14.85 -6.01
N ASN A 181 9.23 -14.34 -7.04
CA ASN A 181 9.59 -13.08 -7.68
C ASN A 181 9.51 -11.90 -6.69
N LEU A 182 8.56 -11.93 -5.76
CA LEU A 182 8.43 -10.91 -4.73
C LEU A 182 9.57 -10.98 -3.71
N ASN A 183 9.91 -12.17 -3.26
CA ASN A 183 11.01 -12.39 -2.31
C ASN A 183 12.37 -12.03 -2.91
N GLU A 184 12.56 -12.17 -4.23
CA GLU A 184 13.77 -11.69 -4.91
C GLU A 184 13.95 -10.17 -4.77
N LEU A 185 12.86 -9.39 -4.93
CA LEU A 185 12.91 -7.94 -4.74
C LEU A 185 13.30 -7.58 -3.30
N ILE A 186 12.68 -8.24 -2.32
CA ILE A 186 12.89 -7.95 -0.89
C ILE A 186 14.31 -8.36 -0.46
N ALA A 187 14.80 -9.51 -0.92
CA ALA A 187 16.10 -10.04 -0.54
C ALA A 187 17.27 -9.39 -1.30
N ARG A 188 16.99 -8.54 -2.30
CA ARG A 188 17.98 -7.94 -3.22
C ARG A 188 18.94 -9.00 -3.81
N ARG A 189 18.45 -10.23 -4.01
CA ARG A 189 19.29 -11.28 -4.59
C ARG A 189 19.49 -10.96 -6.08
N HIS A 190 20.77 -10.94 -6.47
CA HIS A 190 21.25 -10.71 -7.83
C HIS A 190 20.98 -11.91 -8.73
#